data_AF-A0A969UAV5-F1
#
_entry.id   AF-A0A969UAV5-F1
#
_cell.length_a   1.000
_cell.length_b   1.000
_cell.length_c   1.000
_cell.angle_alpha   90.00
_cell.angle_beta   90.00
_cell.angle_gamma   90.00
#
_symmetry.space_group_name_H-M   'P 1'
#
loop_
_entity.id
_entity.type
_entity.pdbx_description
1 polymer ?
#
loop_
_entity_poly.entity_id
_entity_poly.type
_entity_poly.pdbx_seq_one_letter_code
_entity_poly.pdbx_strand_id
1 'polypeptide(L)'
;MCQQVRKSLFHGSFRRTDVLCRQSQVSIMVQAERTQQQWEETTQRERHQRHLQEIASEQCLKRCAKQCPGCRTPIQRIRGCDHMTCTVCKKEFCWQCLALWPTPDRCGTSCNKRQRKIW
;
A
#
# COMPACT_ATOMS: atom_id res chain seq x y z
N MET A 1 -17.71 -1.62 -66.74
CA MET A 1 -18.55 -1.54 -65.52
C MET A 1 -19.90 -2.12 -65.89
N CYS A 2 -20.27 -3.34 -65.53
CA CYS A 2 -20.64 -3.80 -64.20
C CYS A 2 -20.54 -5.34 -64.22
N GLN A 3 -19.71 -5.91 -63.34
CA GLN A 3 -19.40 -7.35 -63.37
C GLN A 3 -20.60 -8.19 -62.91
N GLN A 4 -20.91 -9.22 -63.68
CA GLN A 4 -21.70 -10.39 -63.30
C GLN A 4 -21.28 -10.93 -61.93
N VAL A 5 -22.27 -11.26 -61.08
CA VAL A 5 -22.15 -12.43 -60.21
C VAL A 5 -23.47 -13.21 -60.25
N ARG A 6 -23.43 -14.36 -60.93
CA ARG A 6 -24.55 -15.31 -60.98
C ARG A 6 -24.87 -15.76 -59.56
N LYS A 7 -26.13 -15.58 -59.14
CA LYS A 7 -26.69 -16.19 -57.93
C LYS A 7 -26.75 -17.70 -58.14
N SER A 8 -25.65 -18.37 -57.83
CA SER A 8 -25.61 -19.82 -57.74
C SER A 8 -26.43 -20.20 -56.51
N LEU A 9 -27.52 -20.93 -56.74
CA LEU A 9 -28.33 -21.55 -55.69
C LEU A 9 -27.46 -22.52 -54.91
N PHE A 10 -26.83 -22.04 -53.83
CA PHE A 10 -26.18 -22.90 -52.84
C PHE A 10 -27.28 -23.66 -52.09
N HIS A 11 -27.61 -24.85 -52.58
CA HIS A 11 -28.24 -25.89 -51.78
C HIS A 11 -27.18 -26.47 -50.84
N GLY A 12 -27.08 -25.88 -49.65
CA GLY A 12 -26.29 -26.39 -48.55
C GLY A 12 -26.96 -26.00 -47.25
N SER A 13 -27.54 -26.98 -46.55
CA SER A 13 -28.10 -26.81 -45.21
C SER A 13 -27.01 -26.28 -44.27
N PHE A 14 -26.97 -24.98 -44.02
CA PHE A 14 -26.13 -24.37 -42.99
C PHE A 14 -26.75 -24.73 -41.63
N ARG A 15 -26.18 -25.71 -40.93
CA ARG A 15 -26.76 -26.21 -39.68
C ARG A 15 -26.53 -25.16 -38.59
N ARG A 16 -27.55 -24.91 -37.75
CA ARG A 16 -27.47 -24.06 -36.55
C ARG A 16 -26.29 -24.40 -35.62
N THR A 17 -25.78 -25.63 -35.69
CA THR A 17 -24.62 -26.12 -34.93
C THR A 17 -23.32 -25.38 -35.27
N ASP A 18 -23.16 -24.89 -36.51
CA ASP A 18 -21.93 -24.22 -36.97
C ASP A 18 -21.78 -22.80 -36.39
N VAL A 19 -22.92 -22.14 -36.14
CA VAL A 19 -22.99 -20.81 -35.51
C VAL A 19 -22.67 -20.89 -34.02
N LEU A 20 -23.15 -21.93 -33.33
CA LEU A 20 -22.91 -22.12 -31.89
C LEU A 20 -21.45 -22.49 -31.59
N CYS A 21 -20.77 -23.26 -32.45
CA CYS A 21 -19.34 -23.59 -32.34
C CYS A 21 -18.43 -22.35 -32.53
N ARG A 22 -18.76 -21.48 -33.51
CA ARG A 22 -18.05 -20.19 -33.69
C ARG A 22 -18.29 -19.21 -32.54
N GLN A 23 -19.53 -19.11 -32.04
CA GLN A 23 -19.85 -18.23 -30.90
C GLN A 23 -19.19 -18.69 -29.59
N SER A 24 -19.05 -20.00 -29.39
CA SER A 24 -18.35 -20.55 -28.23
C SER A 24 -16.83 -20.34 -28.31
N GLN A 25 -16.22 -20.43 -29.50
CA GLN A 25 -14.79 -20.12 -29.68
C GLN A 25 -14.44 -18.63 -29.44
N VAL A 26 -15.25 -17.69 -29.93
CA VAL A 26 -15.03 -16.25 -29.69
C VAL A 26 -15.15 -15.92 -28.20
N SER A 27 -16.08 -16.56 -27.48
CA SER A 27 -16.27 -16.36 -26.05
C SER A 27 -15.06 -16.79 -25.22
N ILE A 28 -14.41 -17.90 -25.59
CA ILE A 28 -13.22 -18.42 -24.88
C ILE A 28 -12.01 -17.48 -25.07
N MET A 29 -11.78 -16.97 -26.29
CA MET A 29 -10.69 -16.02 -26.56
C MET A 29 -10.92 -14.70 -25.82
N VAL A 30 -12.14 -14.17 -25.84
CA VAL A 30 -12.50 -12.93 -25.11
C VAL A 30 -12.37 -13.12 -23.59
N GLN A 31 -12.68 -14.30 -23.05
CA GLN A 31 -12.47 -14.62 -21.65
C GLN A 31 -10.97 -14.68 -21.30
N ALA A 32 -10.15 -15.32 -22.15
CA ALA A 32 -8.70 -15.39 -21.97
C ALA A 32 -8.04 -14.00 -21.99
N GLU A 33 -8.40 -13.15 -22.95
CA GLU A 33 -7.91 -11.75 -23.05
C GLU A 33 -8.33 -10.91 -21.85
N ARG A 34 -9.59 -11.01 -21.39
CA ARG A 34 -10.06 -10.34 -20.17
C ARG A 34 -9.30 -10.79 -18.93
N THR A 35 -9.04 -12.08 -18.81
CA THR A 35 -8.21 -12.58 -17.71
C THR A 35 -6.80 -12.05 -17.82
N GLN A 36 -6.20 -12.01 -19.01
CA GLN A 36 -4.85 -11.47 -19.23
C GLN A 36 -4.76 -9.99 -18.85
N GLN A 37 -5.72 -9.17 -19.29
CA GLN A 37 -5.83 -7.76 -18.90
C GLN A 37 -5.95 -7.62 -17.37
N GLN A 38 -6.79 -8.44 -16.75
CA GLN A 38 -6.97 -8.45 -15.31
C GLN A 38 -5.66 -8.83 -14.57
N TRP A 39 -4.92 -9.84 -15.03
CA TRP A 39 -3.64 -10.25 -14.46
C TRP A 39 -2.56 -9.18 -14.60
N GLU A 40 -2.51 -8.48 -15.74
CA GLU A 40 -1.59 -7.37 -15.96
C GLU A 40 -1.91 -6.19 -15.03
N GLU A 41 -3.19 -5.83 -14.88
CA GLU A 41 -3.63 -4.79 -13.95
C GLU A 41 -3.35 -5.13 -12.48
N THR A 42 -3.64 -6.36 -12.04
CA THR A 42 -3.35 -6.78 -10.67
C THR A 42 -1.85 -6.78 -10.41
N THR A 43 -1.05 -7.26 -11.36
CA THR A 43 0.42 -7.23 -11.29
C THR A 43 0.95 -5.80 -11.20
N GLN A 44 0.40 -4.88 -12.00
CA GLN A 44 0.76 -3.46 -11.94
C GLN A 44 0.40 -2.85 -10.58
N ARG A 45 -0.81 -3.13 -10.05
CA ARG A 45 -1.26 -2.65 -8.73
C ARG A 45 -0.39 -3.19 -7.60
N GLU A 46 -0.06 -4.47 -7.61
CA GLU A 46 0.81 -5.10 -6.61
C GLU A 46 2.24 -4.54 -6.65
N ARG A 47 2.80 -4.29 -7.85
CA ARG A 47 4.10 -3.63 -8.00
C ARG A 47 4.06 -2.22 -7.42
N HIS A 48 3.00 -1.46 -7.72
CA HIS A 48 2.82 -0.11 -7.19
C HIS A 48 2.69 -0.12 -5.65
N GLN A 49 1.89 -1.04 -5.09
CA GLN A 49 1.75 -1.20 -3.65
C GLN A 49 3.07 -1.57 -2.97
N ARG A 50 3.85 -2.49 -3.55
CA ARG A 50 5.19 -2.83 -3.03
C ARG A 50 6.13 -1.63 -3.02
N HIS A 51 6.16 -0.86 -4.11
CA HIS A 51 6.97 0.35 -4.17
C HIS A 51 6.58 1.38 -3.11
N LEU A 52 5.27 1.60 -2.90
CA LEU A 52 4.79 2.48 -1.82
C LEU A 52 5.16 1.94 -0.43
N GLN A 53 5.10 0.62 -0.21
CA GLN A 53 5.52 -0.01 1.04
C GLN A 53 7.02 0.16 1.28
N GLU A 54 7.86 -0.01 0.27
CA GLU A 54 9.31 0.23 0.33
C GLU A 54 9.59 1.68 0.70
N ILE A 55 9.01 2.65 -0.01
CA ILE A 55 9.15 4.09 0.30
C ILE A 55 8.71 4.38 1.74
N ALA A 56 7.55 3.86 2.16
CA ALA A 56 7.05 4.07 3.52
C ALA A 56 7.97 3.44 4.58
N SER A 57 8.54 2.26 4.30
CA SER A 57 9.48 1.57 5.18
C SER A 57 10.79 2.35 5.32
N GLU A 58 11.35 2.86 4.22
CA GLU A 58 12.58 3.66 4.22
C GLU A 58 12.40 4.96 5.00
N GLN A 59 11.25 5.63 4.81
CA GLN A 59 10.94 6.85 5.55
C GLN A 59 10.72 6.57 7.05
N CYS A 60 10.08 5.45 7.42
CA CYS A 60 9.94 5.10 8.84
C CYS A 60 11.27 4.73 9.47
N LEU A 61 12.14 3.96 8.81
CA LEU A 61 13.47 3.63 9.34
C LEU A 61 14.28 4.89 9.70
N LYS A 62 14.17 5.95 8.89
CA LYS A 62 14.87 7.23 9.13
C LYS A 62 14.20 8.12 10.19
N ARG A 63 12.88 8.03 10.38
CA ARG A 63 12.10 9.01 11.18
C ARG A 63 11.49 8.45 12.47
N CYS A 64 11.39 7.13 12.61
CA CYS A 64 10.68 6.49 13.71
C CYS A 64 11.52 6.37 14.99
N ALA A 65 12.84 6.62 14.92
CA ALA A 65 13.75 6.60 16.06
C ALA A 65 14.29 8.00 16.39
N LYS A 66 14.27 8.37 17.68
CA LYS A 66 14.94 9.56 18.21
C LYS A 66 16.04 9.12 19.17
N GLN A 67 17.05 9.95 19.32
CA GLN A 67 18.13 9.70 20.28
C GLN A 67 17.67 10.03 21.70
N CYS A 68 18.07 9.18 22.66
CA CYS A 68 17.87 9.46 24.07
C CYS A 68 18.64 10.74 24.49
N PRO A 69 18.02 11.70 25.18
CA PRO A 69 18.71 12.90 25.67
C PRO A 69 19.77 12.60 26.74
N GLY A 70 19.71 11.44 27.39
CA GLY A 70 20.68 11.03 28.42
C GLY A 70 21.89 10.28 27.88
N CYS A 71 21.67 9.28 27.02
CA CYS A 71 22.73 8.36 26.56
C CYS A 71 22.87 8.27 25.03
N ARG A 72 22.07 9.02 24.26
CA ARG A 72 22.05 9.05 22.78
C ARG A 72 21.70 7.73 22.08
N THR A 73 21.35 6.68 22.83
CA THR A 73 20.83 5.43 22.25
C THR A 73 19.58 5.72 21.40
N PRO A 74 19.46 5.14 20.18
CA PRO A 74 18.26 5.27 19.36
C PRO A 74 17.10 4.54 20.03
N ILE A 75 15.98 5.22 20.22
CA ILE A 75 14.76 4.68 20.83
C ILE A 75 13.63 4.88 19.81
N GLN A 76 12.81 3.86 19.58
CA GLN A 76 11.60 3.97 18.76
C GLN A 76 10.40 4.34 19.62
N ARG A 77 9.55 5.27 19.14
CA ARG A 77 8.34 5.68 19.87
C ARG A 77 7.37 4.51 20.06
N ILE A 78 6.89 4.32 21.27
CA ILE A 78 5.74 3.46 21.54
C ILE A 78 4.45 4.25 21.23
N ARG A 79 3.52 3.67 20.45
CA ARG A 79 2.27 4.35 20.08
C ARG A 79 1.49 4.77 21.32
N GLY A 80 0.98 6.00 21.33
CA GLY A 80 0.00 6.48 22.33
C GLY A 80 0.55 7.17 23.59
N CYS A 81 1.86 7.17 23.83
CA CYS A 81 2.45 7.88 24.98
C CYS A 81 3.59 8.81 24.54
N ASP A 82 3.62 10.05 25.04
CA ASP A 82 4.79 10.94 24.90
C ASP A 82 5.78 10.75 26.05
N HIS A 83 5.38 10.15 27.17
CA HIS A 83 6.26 9.78 28.27
C HIS A 83 6.98 8.46 27.96
N MET A 84 8.30 8.50 27.85
CA MET A 84 9.13 7.35 27.50
C MET A 84 10.28 7.15 28.49
N THR A 85 10.59 5.89 28.77
CA THR A 85 11.72 5.50 29.63
C THR A 85 12.79 4.84 28.78
N CYS A 86 14.03 5.34 28.87
CA CYS A 86 15.15 4.74 28.14
C CYS A 86 15.50 3.35 28.68
N THR A 87 15.64 2.35 27.81
CA THR A 87 16.02 0.99 28.21
C THR A 87 17.46 0.86 28.70
N VAL A 88 18.35 1.73 28.23
CA VAL A 88 19.78 1.71 28.58
C VAL A 88 20.07 2.49 29.86
N CYS A 89 19.71 3.78 29.89
CA CYS A 89 20.01 4.64 31.05
C CYS A 89 18.87 4.76 32.05
N LYS A 90 17.72 4.11 31.82
CA LYS A 90 16.51 4.13 32.68
C LYS A 90 15.95 5.52 32.99
N LYS A 91 16.41 6.55 32.29
CA LYS A 91 15.88 7.92 32.44
C LYS A 91 14.56 8.06 31.70
N GLU A 92 13.65 8.75 32.34
CA GLU A 92 12.36 9.15 31.76
C GLU A 92 12.52 10.47 31.01
N PHE A 93 11.89 10.58 29.84
CA PHE A 93 11.87 11.80 29.04
C PHE A 93 10.59 11.93 28.22
N CYS A 94 10.30 13.14 27.77
CA CYS A 94 9.22 13.38 26.82
C CYS A 94 9.71 13.19 25.38
N TRP A 95 9.06 12.33 24.61
CA TRP A 95 9.37 12.07 23.21
C TRP A 95 9.24 13.31 22.31
N GLN A 96 8.32 14.23 22.66
CA GLN A 96 8.03 15.41 21.84
C GLN A 96 9.12 16.47 21.96
N CYS A 97 9.55 16.79 23.19
CA CYS A 97 10.53 17.84 23.48
C CYS A 97 11.93 17.32 23.85
N LEU A 98 12.12 16.01 23.98
CA LEU A 98 13.36 15.37 24.44
C LEU A 98 13.87 15.90 25.80
N ALA A 99 12.98 16.46 26.62
CA ALA A 99 13.31 16.91 27.97
C ALA A 99 13.29 15.74 28.96
N LEU A 100 14.30 15.68 29.83
CA LEU A 100 14.41 14.71 30.91
C LEU A 100 13.48 15.06 32.08
N TRP A 101 12.84 14.06 32.66
CA TRP A 101 12.16 14.20 33.96
C TRP A 101 13.18 14.24 35.10
N PRO A 102 12.95 15.02 36.19
CA PRO A 102 11.72 15.69 36.61
C PRO A 102 11.62 17.18 36.20
N THR A 103 12.35 17.63 35.17
CA THR A 103 12.54 19.09 34.95
C THR A 103 11.23 19.79 34.54
N PRO A 104 10.64 20.65 35.39
CA PRO A 104 9.31 21.21 35.13
C PRO A 104 9.32 22.29 34.03
N ASP A 105 10.48 22.81 33.68
CA ASP A 105 10.60 24.10 32.98
C ASP A 105 11.07 23.99 31.52
N ARG A 106 11.52 22.79 31.10
CA ARG A 106 12.08 22.57 29.75
C ARG A 106 11.10 22.03 28.73
N CYS A 107 9.84 21.88 29.09
CA CYS A 107 8.82 21.35 28.22
C CYS A 107 7.95 22.49 27.68
N GLY A 108 8.23 22.94 26.45
CA GLY A 108 7.49 24.04 25.80
C GLY A 108 5.99 23.81 25.62
N THR A 109 5.27 24.82 25.13
CA THR A 109 3.80 24.87 24.98
C THR A 109 3.18 23.76 24.12
N SER A 110 3.98 23.04 23.32
CA SER A 110 3.51 21.99 22.40
C SER A 110 3.36 20.59 23.01
N CYS A 111 3.72 20.40 24.28
CA CYS A 111 3.55 19.11 24.96
C CYS A 111 2.18 18.99 25.63
N ASN A 112 1.57 17.80 25.58
CA ASN A 112 0.30 17.52 26.21
C ASN A 112 0.45 17.55 27.75
N LYS A 113 0.14 18.69 28.36
CA LYS A 113 0.31 18.96 29.81
C LYS A 113 -0.40 17.95 30.72
N ARG A 114 -1.34 17.15 30.19
CA ARG A 114 -2.06 16.09 30.91
C ARG A 114 -1.17 14.92 31.32
N GLN A 115 -0.04 14.69 30.64
CA GLN A 115 0.91 13.61 30.96
C GLN A 115 1.96 14.00 32.01
N ARG A 116 1.81 15.16 32.68
CA ARG A 116 2.69 15.61 33.78
C ARG A 116 2.26 15.14 35.17
N LYS A 117 1.19 14.37 35.28
CA LYS A 117 0.73 13.81 36.55
C LYS A 117 1.53 12.56 36.87
N ILE A 118 2.61 12.76 37.60
CA ILE A 118 3.25 11.73 38.41
C ILE A 118 2.38 11.62 39.65
N TRP A 119 1.48 10.63 39.67
CA TRP A 119 0.55 10.26 40.77
C TRP A 119 -0.21 11.42 41.44
#